data_AF-A0A7R9YPL1-F1
#
_entry.id   AF-A0A7R9YPL1-F1
#
_cell.length_a   1.000
_cell.length_b   1.000
_cell.length_c   1.000
_cell.angle_alpha   90.00
_cell.angle_beta   90.00
_cell.angle_gamma   90.00
#
_symmetry.space_group_name_H-M   'P 1'
#
loop_
_entity.id
_entity.type
_entity.pdbx_description
1 polymer ?
#
loop_
_entity_poly.entity_id
_entity_poly.type
_entity_poly.pdbx_seq_one_letter_code
_entity_poly.pdbx_strand_id
1 'polypeptide(L)'
;LAAKCGIVTAADIPSERWAALAGRLFERFGSAPSPHDTRVHRYYLPVYFWLRQQLDARPADSPPLCVGLQCVQGGGKSTLVGALEALFDADGGKRCVVASLDDFYLPREGLDRVAREHRHNRLLQVRGTRRRT
;
A
#
# COMPACT_ATOMS: atom_id res chain seq x y z
N LEU A 1 -14.26 -15.38 11.91
CA LEU A 1 -14.25 -14.67 10.61
C LEU A 1 -12.92 -14.95 9.92
N ALA A 2 -12.79 -16.10 9.26
CA ALA A 2 -11.66 -16.39 8.39
C ALA A 2 -11.94 -15.71 7.05
N ALA A 3 -11.12 -14.75 6.66
CA ALA A 3 -11.25 -14.12 5.35
C ALA A 3 -10.93 -15.16 4.27
N LYS A 4 -11.91 -15.51 3.42
CA LYS A 4 -11.77 -16.34 2.21
C LYS A 4 -10.94 -15.64 1.11
N CYS A 5 -9.83 -14.98 1.46
CA CYS A 5 -9.08 -14.11 0.55
C CYS A 5 -7.76 -14.74 0.06
N GLY A 6 -7.48 -16.01 0.39
CA GLY A 6 -6.25 -16.68 -0.04
C GLY A 6 -4.97 -16.02 0.47
N ILE A 7 -5.08 -15.20 1.53
CA ILE A 7 -3.95 -14.52 2.14
C ILE A 7 -3.08 -15.56 2.85
N VAL A 8 -1.81 -15.59 2.47
CA VAL A 8 -0.79 -16.53 2.97
C VAL A 8 -0.60 -16.35 4.47
N THR A 9 -0.52 -17.46 5.20
CA THR A 9 -0.27 -17.43 6.64
C THR A 9 1.20 -17.71 6.94
N ALA A 10 1.64 -17.42 8.17
CA ALA A 10 2.99 -17.72 8.62
C ALA A 10 3.34 -19.23 8.53
N ALA A 11 2.34 -20.10 8.54
CA ALA A 11 2.54 -21.55 8.43
C ALA A 11 2.98 -21.99 7.02
N ASP A 12 2.71 -21.17 6.00
CA ASP A 12 2.95 -21.50 4.59
C ASP A 12 4.33 -21.03 4.10
N ILE A 13 5.09 -20.30 4.94
CA ILE A 13 6.33 -19.62 4.57
C ILE A 13 7.49 -20.09 5.45
N PRO A 14 8.72 -20.27 4.91
CA PRO A 14 9.89 -20.57 5.71
C PRO A 14 10.09 -19.56 6.85
N SER A 15 10.22 -20.06 8.08
CA SER A 15 10.26 -19.24 9.30
C SER A 15 11.39 -18.21 9.31
N GLU A 16 12.54 -18.53 8.72
CA GLU A 16 13.69 -17.62 8.59
C GLU A 16 13.36 -16.40 7.73
N ARG A 17 12.77 -16.62 6.55
CA ARG A 17 12.39 -15.54 5.63
C ARG A 17 11.33 -14.64 6.26
N TRP A 18 10.37 -15.23 6.95
CA TRP A 18 9.35 -14.49 7.70
C TRP A 18 9.96 -13.61 8.79
N ALA A 19 10.89 -14.16 9.60
CA ALA A 19 11.56 -13.44 10.67
C ALA A 19 12.45 -12.29 10.14
N ALA A 20 13.21 -12.54 9.07
CA ALA A 20 14.06 -11.53 8.45
C ALA A 20 13.24 -10.32 7.97
N LEU A 21 12.16 -10.57 7.23
CA LEU A 21 11.28 -9.52 6.71
C LEU A 21 10.49 -8.82 7.83
N ALA A 22 10.09 -9.54 8.88
CA ALA A 22 9.52 -8.92 10.07
C ALA A 22 10.51 -7.94 10.72
N GLY A 23 11.78 -8.34 10.86
CA GLY A 23 12.86 -7.49 11.38
C GLY A 23 12.98 -6.17 10.63
N ARG A 24 12.95 -6.21 9.30
CA ARG A 24 13.00 -5.01 8.45
C ARG A 24 11.82 -4.06 8.68
N LEU A 25 10.63 -4.59 8.92
CA LEU A 25 9.48 -3.76 9.26
C LEU A 25 9.61 -3.14 10.65
N PHE A 26 10.12 -3.89 11.63
CA PHE A 26 10.36 -3.36 12.98
C PHE A 26 11.39 -2.22 12.99
N GLU A 27 12.50 -2.39 12.26
CA GLU A 27 13.50 -1.34 12.03
C GLU A 27 12.86 -0.08 11.43
N ARG A 28 12.03 -0.26 10.39
CA ARG A 28 11.32 0.84 9.73
C ARG A 28 10.38 1.58 10.67
N PHE A 29 9.65 0.86 11.53
CA PHE A 29 8.67 1.47 12.43
C PHE A 29 9.28 1.99 13.73
N GLY A 30 10.60 1.82 13.95
CA GLY A 30 11.27 2.24 15.18
C GLY A 30 10.73 1.55 16.43
N SER A 31 10.07 0.40 16.26
CA SER A 31 9.45 -0.36 17.34
C SER A 31 10.26 -1.63 17.58
N ALA A 32 10.56 -1.94 18.84
CA ALA A 32 11.18 -3.21 19.17
C ALA A 32 10.28 -4.37 18.68
N PRO A 33 10.84 -5.47 18.14
CA PRO A 33 10.07 -6.64 17.77
C PRO A 33 9.27 -7.13 18.96
N SER A 34 7.97 -6.87 18.96
CA SER A 34 7.07 -7.42 19.98
C SER A 34 6.19 -8.47 19.30
N PRO A 35 6.00 -9.66 19.91
CA PRO A 35 5.02 -10.64 19.46
C PRO A 35 3.59 -10.08 19.36
N HIS A 36 3.36 -8.91 19.98
CA HIS A 36 2.09 -8.19 20.01
C HIS A 36 1.95 -7.11 18.93
N ASP A 37 2.94 -6.88 18.06
CA ASP A 37 2.74 -6.06 16.88
C ASP A 37 1.92 -6.85 15.85
N THR A 38 0.63 -6.94 16.17
CA THR A 38 -0.36 -7.72 15.46
C THR A 38 -0.44 -7.33 14.00
N ARG A 39 -0.06 -6.10 13.62
CA ARG A 39 -0.16 -5.64 12.23
C ARG A 39 0.94 -6.22 11.35
N VAL A 40 2.19 -6.30 11.83
CA VAL A 40 3.29 -6.90 11.06
C VAL A 40 2.96 -8.34 10.69
N HIS A 41 2.59 -9.14 11.69
CA HIS A 41 2.38 -10.58 11.51
C HIS A 41 0.99 -10.96 11.00
N ARG A 42 -0.06 -10.19 11.29
CA ARG A 42 -1.44 -10.52 10.83
C ARG A 42 -1.86 -9.77 9.59
N TYR A 43 -1.11 -8.75 9.16
CA TYR A 43 -1.54 -7.91 8.04
C TYR A 43 -0.43 -7.64 7.03
N TYR A 44 0.69 -7.01 7.41
CA TYR A 44 1.71 -6.57 6.44
C TYR A 44 2.42 -7.73 5.74
N LEU A 45 2.95 -8.70 6.50
CA LEU A 45 3.62 -9.87 5.93
C LEU A 45 2.66 -10.78 5.14
N PRO A 46 1.47 -11.14 5.65
CA PRO A 46 0.50 -11.91 4.88
C PRO A 46 0.14 -11.27 3.52
N VAL A 47 -0.10 -9.96 3.50
CA VAL A 47 -0.40 -9.22 2.25
C VAL A 47 0.79 -9.23 1.30
N TYR A 48 2.01 -9.04 1.82
CA TYR A 48 3.22 -9.11 1.03
C TYR A 48 3.42 -10.47 0.36
N PHE A 49 3.33 -11.56 1.12
CA PHE A 49 3.51 -12.90 0.56
C PHE A 49 2.41 -13.26 -0.44
N TRP A 50 1.18 -12.83 -0.19
CA TRP A 50 0.11 -12.96 -1.17
C TRP A 50 0.46 -12.23 -2.48
N LEU A 51 0.94 -10.98 -2.42
CA LEU A 51 1.38 -10.24 -3.60
C LEU A 51 2.54 -10.90 -4.33
N ARG A 52 3.52 -11.45 -3.60
CA ARG A 52 4.63 -12.20 -4.20
C ARG A 52 4.13 -13.45 -4.93
N GLN A 53 3.21 -14.21 -4.33
CA GLN A 53 2.60 -15.37 -4.96
C GLN A 53 1.85 -14.99 -6.25
N GLN A 54 1.06 -13.91 -6.22
CA GLN A 54 0.38 -13.40 -7.43
C GLN A 54 1.38 -12.99 -8.52
N LEU A 55 2.52 -12.43 -8.12
CA LEU A 55 3.56 -11.97 -9.04
C LEU A 55 4.38 -13.13 -9.62
N ASP A 56 4.61 -14.19 -8.85
CA ASP A 56 5.40 -15.35 -9.26
C ASP A 56 4.58 -16.35 -10.09
N ALA A 57 3.25 -16.36 -9.93
CA ALA A 57 2.34 -17.16 -10.76
C ALA A 57 2.15 -16.59 -12.19
N ARG A 58 2.72 -15.42 -12.50
CA ARG A 58 2.57 -14.75 -13.79
C ARG A 58 3.69 -15.14 -14.76
N PRO A 59 3.41 -15.32 -16.07
CA PRO A 59 4.45 -15.47 -17.09
C PRO A 59 5.46 -14.31 -17.08
N ALA A 60 6.72 -14.59 -17.44
CA ALA A 60 7.81 -13.61 -17.41
C ALA A 60 7.53 -12.36 -18.27
N ASP A 61 6.83 -12.52 -19.39
CA ASP A 61 6.48 -11.43 -20.32
C ASP A 61 5.19 -10.68 -19.93
N SER A 62 4.64 -10.95 -18.75
CA SER A 62 3.43 -10.27 -18.28
C SER A 62 3.72 -8.80 -17.97
N PRO A 63 2.76 -7.88 -18.20
CA PRO A 63 2.89 -6.52 -17.71
C PRO A 63 2.99 -6.50 -16.17
N PRO A 64 3.51 -5.41 -15.57
CA PRO A 64 3.61 -5.27 -14.13
C PRO A 64 2.28 -5.56 -13.43
N LEU A 65 2.35 -6.16 -12.24
CA LEU A 65 1.17 -6.37 -11.40
C LEU A 65 0.71 -5.02 -10.83
N CYS A 66 -0.41 -4.51 -11.31
CA CYS A 66 -1.03 -3.29 -10.79
C CYS A 66 -1.95 -3.61 -9.60
N VAL A 67 -1.64 -3.03 -8.43
CA VAL A 67 -2.41 -3.24 -7.20
C VAL A 67 -3.05 -1.93 -6.76
N GLY A 68 -4.38 -1.88 -6.81
CA GLY A 68 -5.15 -0.74 -6.31
C GLY A 68 -5.36 -0.83 -4.80
N LEU A 69 -4.92 0.20 -4.06
CA LEU A 69 -5.13 0.30 -2.61
C LEU A 69 -6.04 1.47 -2.28
N GLN A 70 -7.14 1.18 -1.59
CA GLN A 70 -8.12 2.16 -1.13
C GLN A 70 -8.37 2.00 0.36
N CYS A 71 -8.30 3.11 1.10
CA CYS A 71 -8.67 3.18 2.52
C CYS A 71 -9.26 4.56 2.79
N VAL A 72 -10.02 4.66 3.89
CA VAL A 72 -10.44 5.95 4.45
C VAL A 72 -9.22 6.83 4.78
N GLN A 73 -9.40 8.15 4.76
CA GLN A 73 -8.33 9.08 5.16
C GLN A 73 -7.91 8.78 6.61
N GLY A 74 -6.61 8.61 6.84
CA GLY A 74 -6.07 8.19 8.14
C GLY A 74 -6.12 6.67 8.37
N GLY A 75 -6.66 5.87 7.46
CA GLY A 75 -6.74 4.41 7.56
C GLY A 75 -5.42 3.65 7.36
N GLY A 76 -4.27 4.34 7.34
CA GLY A 76 -2.95 3.70 7.26
C GLY A 76 -2.52 3.23 5.86
N LYS A 77 -3.15 3.69 4.77
CA LYS A 77 -2.76 3.31 3.39
C LYS A 77 -1.29 3.58 3.12
N SER A 78 -0.80 4.79 3.42
CA SER A 78 0.61 5.14 3.19
C SER A 78 1.56 4.32 4.07
N THR A 79 1.13 3.92 5.27
CA THR A 79 1.88 3.03 6.15
C THR A 79 2.02 1.63 5.54
N LEU A 80 0.92 1.04 5.05
CA LEU A 80 0.95 -0.25 4.37
C LEU A 80 1.79 -0.20 3.10
N VAL A 81 1.60 0.83 2.27
CA VAL A 81 2.35 1.02 1.02
C VAL A 81 3.85 1.10 1.30
N GLY A 82 4.27 1.92 2.28
CA GLY A 82 5.67 2.02 2.65
C GLY A 82 6.24 0.73 3.25
N ALA A 83 5.41 -0.07 3.94
CA ALA A 83 5.81 -1.39 4.41
C ALA A 83 6.05 -2.35 3.23
N LEU A 84 5.13 -2.40 2.27
CA LEU A 84 5.26 -3.24 1.07
C LEU A 84 6.50 -2.86 0.25
N GLU A 85 6.75 -1.57 0.06
CA GLU A 85 7.94 -1.07 -0.64
C GLU A 85 9.23 -1.56 0.04
N ALA A 86 9.32 -1.41 1.37
CA ALA A 86 10.47 -1.87 2.14
C ALA A 86 10.65 -3.41 2.09
N LEU A 87 9.55 -4.17 2.04
CA LEU A 87 9.60 -5.63 1.92
C LEU A 87 10.08 -6.07 0.54
N PHE A 88 9.59 -5.45 -0.54
CA PHE A 88 10.04 -5.77 -1.89
C PHE A 88 11.52 -5.41 -2.10
N ASP A 89 11.98 -4.30 -1.51
CA ASP A 89 13.39 -3.92 -1.53
C ASP A 89 14.27 -4.92 -0.77
N ALA A 90 13.85 -5.32 0.44
CA ALA A 90 14.61 -6.23 1.29
C ALA A 90 14.63 -7.69 0.80
N ASP A 91 13.52 -8.19 0.25
CA ASP A 91 13.39 -9.58 -0.22
C ASP A 91 14.04 -9.80 -1.60
N GLY A 92 14.27 -8.70 -2.34
CA GLY A 92 14.95 -8.71 -3.64
C GLY A 92 14.17 -9.40 -4.76
N GLY A 93 14.77 -9.38 -5.95
CA GLY A 93 14.29 -10.09 -7.15
C GLY A 93 13.06 -9.49 -7.84
N LYS A 94 12.37 -8.50 -7.24
CA LYS A 94 11.24 -7.78 -7.84
C LYS A 94 11.32 -6.28 -7.51
N ARG A 95 10.87 -5.43 -8.43
CA ARG A 95 10.82 -3.96 -8.23
C ARG A 95 9.41 -3.52 -7.89
N CYS A 96 9.28 -2.65 -6.89
CA CYS A 96 8.02 -2.02 -6.52
C CYS A 96 8.03 -0.55 -6.95
N VAL A 97 6.92 -0.07 -7.52
CA VAL A 97 6.71 1.34 -7.83
C VAL A 97 5.40 1.76 -7.20
N VAL A 98 5.44 2.86 -6.45
CA VAL A 98 4.27 3.43 -5.78
C VAL A 98 3.84 4.68 -6.52
N ALA A 99 2.55 4.77 -6.80
CA ALA A 99 1.93 5.96 -7.35
C ALA A 99 0.69 6.29 -6.52
N SER A 100 0.58 7.53 -6.04
CA SER A 100 -0.62 8.00 -5.37
C SER A 100 -1.49 8.77 -6.35
N LEU A 101 -2.81 8.60 -6.28
CA LEU A 101 -3.75 9.43 -7.05
C LEU A 101 -3.55 10.93 -6.75
N ASP A 102 -3.06 11.22 -5.55
CA ASP A 102 -2.70 12.55 -5.08
C ASP A 102 -1.60 13.24 -5.90
N ASP A 103 -0.75 12.47 -6.59
CA ASP A 103 0.36 12.98 -7.40
C ASP A 103 -0.11 13.42 -8.79
N PHE A 104 -1.30 12.97 -9.22
CA PHE A 104 -1.87 13.23 -10.54
C PHE A 104 -2.95 14.32 -10.53
N TYR A 105 -3.04 15.11 -9.46
CA TYR A 105 -3.90 16.28 -9.47
C TYR A 105 -3.41 17.33 -10.46
N LEU A 106 -4.36 18.11 -10.99
CA LEU A 106 -4.02 19.30 -11.74
C LEU A 106 -3.12 20.22 -10.91
N PRO A 107 -2.12 20.87 -11.52
CA PRO A 107 -1.40 21.97 -10.90
C PRO A 107 -2.37 23.07 -10.45
N ARG A 108 -1.92 23.95 -9.55
CA ARG A 108 -2.73 25.04 -8.99
C ARG A 108 -3.49 25.82 -10.07
N GLU A 109 -2.82 26.22 -11.14
CA GLU A 109 -3.43 26.99 -12.24
C GLU A 109 -4.55 26.21 -12.94
N GLY A 110 -4.37 24.90 -13.11
CA GLY A 110 -5.38 24.01 -13.68
C GLY A 110 -6.59 23.84 -12.75
N LEU A 111 -6.36 23.68 -11.44
CA LEU A 111 -7.43 23.64 -10.44
C LEU A 111 -8.19 24.97 -10.41
N ASP A 112 -7.48 26.09 -10.47
CA ASP A 112 -8.10 27.40 -10.49
C ASP A 112 -8.94 27.57 -11.76
N ARG A 113 -8.47 27.11 -12.94
CA ARG A 113 -9.27 27.09 -14.17
C ARG A 113 -10.52 26.21 -14.07
N VAL A 114 -10.45 25.05 -13.40
CA VAL A 114 -11.63 24.20 -13.19
C VAL A 114 -12.63 24.90 -12.24
N ALA A 115 -12.15 25.52 -11.16
CA ALA A 115 -12.98 26.32 -10.26
C ALA A 115 -13.61 27.53 -10.97
N ARG A 116 -12.80 28.21 -11.81
CA ARG A 116 -13.14 28.94 -13.06
C ARG A 116 -14.52 28.67 -13.64
N GLU A 117 -14.52 27.59 -14.39
CA GLU A 117 -15.56 27.16 -15.32
C GLU A 117 -16.79 26.59 -14.59
N HIS A 118 -16.60 26.12 -13.34
CA HIS A 118 -17.65 25.48 -12.57
C HIS A 118 -17.96 26.19 -11.24
N ARG A 119 -18.18 27.51 -11.29
CA ARG A 119 -18.46 28.39 -10.12
C ARG A 119 -19.52 27.86 -9.15
N HIS A 120 -20.57 27.26 -9.70
CA HIS A 120 -21.72 26.79 -8.91
C HIS A 120 -21.46 25.42 -8.27
N ASN A 121 -20.42 24.70 -8.70
CA ASN A 121 -20.08 23.40 -8.16
C ASN A 121 -19.05 23.54 -7.02
N ARG A 122 -19.55 23.43 -5.78
CA ARG A 122 -18.73 23.54 -4.56
C ARG A 122 -17.62 22.48 -4.46
N LEU A 123 -17.82 21.30 -5.05
CA LEU A 123 -16.84 20.20 -5.00
C LEU A 123 -15.61 20.46 -5.89
N LEU A 124 -15.78 21.27 -6.94
CA LEU A 124 -14.71 21.59 -7.90
C LEU A 124 -13.90 22.82 -7.51
N GLN A 125 -14.23 23.46 -6.38
CA GLN A 125 -13.53 24.67 -5.93
C GLN A 125 -12.20 24.36 -5.23
N VAL A 126 -12.00 23.12 -4.80
CA VAL A 126 -10.82 22.70 -4.05
C VAL A 126 -10.38 21.30 -4.46
N ARG A 127 -9.11 20.99 -4.20
CA ARG A 127 -8.59 19.64 -4.36
C ARG A 127 -9.28 18.68 -3.40
N GLY A 128 -9.80 17.58 -3.94
CA GLY A 128 -10.42 16.50 -3.16
C GLY A 128 -11.76 16.91 -2.52
N THR A 129 -12.38 15.98 -1.81
CA THR A 129 -13.68 16.19 -1.18
C THR A 129 -13.51 16.83 0.19
N ARG A 130 -13.37 18.15 0.28
CA ARG A 130 -13.55 18.87 1.56
C ARG A 130 -14.96 19.41 1.66
N ARG A 131 -15.76 18.90 2.61
CA ARG A 131 -16.94 19.63 3.08
C ARG A 131 -16.43 20.87 3.82
N ARG A 132 -16.63 22.06 3.24
CA ARG A 132 -16.69 23.29 4.04
C ARG A 132 -18.04 23.27 4.75
N THR A 133 -18.02 23.00 6.06
CA THR A 133 -19.13 23.38 6.97
C THR A 133 -19.15 24.88 7.13
#